data_AF-A0A2N0WM25-F1
#
_entry.id   AF-A0A2N0WM25-F1
#
_cell.length_a   1.000
_cell.length_b   1.000
_cell.length_c   1.000
_cell.angle_alpha   90.00
_cell.angle_beta   90.00
_cell.angle_gamma   90.00
#
_symmetry.space_group_name_H-M   'P 1'
#
loop_
_entity.id
_entity.type
_entity.pdbx_description
1 polymer ?
#
loop_
_entity_poly.entity_id
_entity_poly.type
_entity_poly.pdbx_seq_one_letter_code
_entity_poly.pdbx_strand_id
1 'polypeptide(L)'
;MFKKFAHNLHQIKDKHNCKSLSLTLQLQKNITTNKDTIVTLQFLAILLTVIGAGLTYLSNKNQRLIATKLVAKWAYSGISLMLISFALWLQLFSGAVAFFIWVFTSAMALTIIPLLSLLKRTEAN
;
A
#
# COMPACT_ATOMS: atom_id res chain seq x y z
N MET A 1 -40.84 -37.49 31.57
CA MET A 1 -41.08 -36.23 30.82
C MET A 1 -39.95 -35.21 30.99
N PHE A 2 -39.51 -34.89 32.21
CA PHE A 2 -38.46 -33.88 32.50
C PHE A 2 -37.08 -34.11 31.85
N LYS A 3 -36.57 -35.35 31.76
CA LYS A 3 -35.27 -35.62 31.12
C LYS A 3 -35.21 -35.23 29.64
N LYS A 4 -36.32 -35.38 28.92
CA LYS A 4 -36.42 -35.01 27.49
C LYS A 4 -36.42 -33.48 27.31
N PHE A 5 -36.98 -32.76 28.28
CA PHE A 5 -37.00 -31.30 28.28
C PHE A 5 -35.60 -30.70 28.59
N ALA A 6 -34.90 -31.25 29.58
CA ALA A 6 -33.52 -30.85 29.90
C ALA A 6 -32.55 -31.08 28.73
N HIS A 7 -32.67 -32.21 28.04
CA HIS A 7 -31.86 -32.51 26.84
C HIS A 7 -32.14 -31.53 25.69
N ASN A 8 -33.40 -31.16 25.46
CA ASN A 8 -33.75 -30.18 24.42
C ASN A 8 -33.22 -28.77 24.73
N LEU A 9 -33.21 -28.35 26.00
CA LEU A 9 -32.65 -27.06 26.39
C LEU A 9 -31.13 -26.98 26.16
N HIS A 10 -30.40 -28.06 26.44
CA HIS A 10 -28.96 -28.12 26.17
C HIS A 10 -28.65 -28.02 24.68
N GLN A 11 -29.39 -28.78 23.86
CA GLN A 11 -29.29 -28.76 22.39
C GLN A 11 -29.57 -27.37 21.79
N ILE A 12 -30.57 -26.65 22.31
CA ILE A 12 -30.90 -25.29 21.83
C ILE A 12 -29.79 -24.31 22.20
N LYS A 13 -29.24 -24.40 23.42
CA LYS A 13 -28.16 -23.52 23.89
C LYS A 13 -26.87 -23.72 23.08
N ASP A 14 -26.49 -24.96 22.82
CA ASP A 14 -25.29 -25.29 22.03
C ASP A 14 -25.42 -24.82 20.58
N LYS A 15 -26.60 -25.02 19.97
CA LYS A 15 -26.87 -24.56 18.60
C LYS A 15 -26.81 -23.03 18.48
N HIS A 16 -27.32 -22.30 19.48
CA HIS A 16 -27.26 -20.85 19.50
C HIS A 16 -25.81 -20.35 19.68
N ASN A 17 -25.04 -21.00 20.55
CA ASN A 17 -23.65 -20.64 20.81
C ASN A 17 -22.76 -20.92 19.57
N CYS A 18 -22.98 -22.05 18.90
CA CYS A 18 -22.28 -22.42 17.67
C CYS A 18 -22.59 -21.44 16.51
N LYS A 19 -23.84 -21.00 16.39
CA LYS A 19 -24.22 -20.00 15.37
C LYS A 19 -23.65 -18.60 15.67
N SER A 20 -23.54 -18.23 16.94
CA SER A 20 -22.87 -16.98 17.34
C SER A 20 -21.37 -17.05 17.03
N LEU A 21 -20.72 -18.16 17.37
CA LEU A 21 -19.29 -18.38 17.14
C LEU A 21 -18.93 -18.40 15.65
N SER A 22 -19.77 -19.00 14.80
CA SER A 22 -19.52 -18.98 13.34
C SER A 22 -19.65 -17.58 12.75
N LEU A 23 -20.57 -16.76 13.27
CA LEU A 23 -20.78 -15.38 12.84
C LEU A 23 -19.62 -14.48 13.27
N THR A 24 -19.09 -14.65 14.49
CA THR A 24 -17.91 -13.90 14.95
C THR A 24 -16.66 -14.31 14.18
N LEU A 25 -16.47 -15.59 13.86
CA LEU A 25 -15.36 -16.05 13.02
C LEU A 25 -15.42 -15.49 11.59
N GLN A 26 -16.60 -15.42 10.98
CA GLN A 26 -16.77 -14.82 9.66
C GLN A 26 -16.48 -13.31 9.67
N LEU A 27 -16.91 -12.59 10.70
CA LEU A 27 -16.58 -11.18 10.87
C LEU A 27 -15.08 -10.96 11.04
N GLN A 28 -14.43 -11.78 11.88
CA GLN A 28 -12.98 -11.70 12.09
C GLN A 28 -12.24 -11.94 10.78
N LYS A 29 -12.64 -12.97 10.02
CA LYS A 29 -12.05 -13.28 8.71
C LYS A 29 -12.26 -12.15 7.69
N ASN A 30 -13.43 -11.52 7.65
CA ASN A 30 -13.69 -10.40 6.75
C ASN A 30 -12.81 -9.19 7.12
N ILE A 31 -12.68 -8.88 8.41
CA ILE A 31 -11.86 -7.77 8.90
C ILE A 31 -10.37 -8.01 8.57
N THR A 32 -9.85 -9.23 8.78
CA THR A 32 -8.45 -9.54 8.45
C THR A 32 -8.21 -9.43 6.94
N THR A 33 -9.08 -10.03 6.13
CA THR A 33 -8.98 -9.99 4.65
C THR A 33 -9.02 -8.55 4.12
N ASN A 34 -9.91 -7.71 4.67
CA ASN A 34 -10.00 -6.30 4.29
C ASN A 34 -8.72 -5.54 4.66
N LYS A 35 -8.21 -5.77 5.88
CA LYS A 35 -6.97 -5.14 6.34
C LYS A 35 -5.76 -5.52 5.47
N ASP A 36 -5.63 -6.79 5.12
CA ASP A 36 -4.53 -7.29 4.29
C ASP A 36 -4.56 -6.68 2.87
N THR A 37 -5.76 -6.50 2.33
CA THR A 37 -5.98 -5.84 1.03
C THR A 37 -5.54 -4.38 1.07
N ILE A 38 -5.94 -3.65 2.11
CA ILE A 38 -5.55 -2.25 2.33
C ILE A 38 -4.02 -2.12 2.40
N VAL A 39 -3.36 -2.97 3.18
CA VAL A 39 -1.90 -2.95 3.34
C VAL A 39 -1.20 -3.23 2.01
N THR A 40 -1.69 -4.22 1.25
CA THR A 40 -1.11 -4.57 -0.05
C THR A 40 -1.20 -3.41 -1.05
N LEU A 41 -2.33 -2.70 -1.09
CA LEU A 41 -2.51 -1.52 -1.93
C LEU A 41 -1.60 -0.36 -1.52
N GLN A 42 -1.40 -0.15 -0.21
CA GLN A 42 -0.46 0.86 0.30
C GLN A 42 0.97 0.56 -0.15
N PHE A 43 1.43 -0.68 0.00
CA PHE A 43 2.76 -1.11 -0.47
C PHE A 43 2.92 -0.90 -1.98
N LEU A 44 1.91 -1.28 -2.77
CA LEU A 44 1.92 -1.10 -4.21
C LEU A 44 2.00 0.38 -4.61
N ALA A 45 1.22 1.26 -3.95
CA ALA A 45 1.25 2.69 -4.21
C ALA A 45 2.63 3.31 -3.90
N ILE A 46 3.26 2.92 -2.79
CA ILE A 46 4.61 3.36 -2.44
C ILE A 46 5.62 2.90 -3.49
N LEU A 47 5.60 1.61 -3.87
CA LEU A 47 6.51 1.06 -4.89
C LEU A 47 6.38 1.80 -6.22
N LEU A 48 5.14 2.02 -6.70
CA LEU A 48 4.90 2.77 -7.93
C LEU A 48 5.43 4.21 -7.83
N THR A 49 5.27 4.86 -6.68
CA THR A 49 5.78 6.23 -6.46
C THR A 49 7.29 6.27 -6.54
N VAL A 50 7.98 5.34 -5.88
CA VAL A 50 9.44 5.27 -5.86
C VAL A 50 9.99 4.95 -7.25
N ILE A 51 9.40 3.99 -7.96
CA ILE A 51 9.81 3.63 -9.32
C ILE A 51 9.54 4.81 -10.27
N GLY A 52 8.35 5.42 -10.20
CA GLY A 52 7.99 6.57 -11.01
C GLY A 52 8.91 7.78 -10.79
N ALA A 53 9.19 8.11 -9.52
CA ALA A 53 10.15 9.15 -9.15
C ALA A 53 11.57 8.83 -9.64
N GLY A 54 12.00 7.58 -9.52
CA GLY A 54 13.26 7.09 -10.05
C GLY A 54 13.40 7.27 -11.55
N LEU A 55 12.43 6.80 -12.34
CA LEU A 55 12.43 6.96 -13.79
C LEU A 55 12.44 8.43 -14.21
N THR A 56 11.63 9.25 -13.54
CA THR A 56 11.57 10.70 -13.81
C THR A 56 12.90 11.38 -13.48
N TYR A 57 13.52 11.05 -12.35
CA TYR A 57 14.84 11.56 -11.98
C TYR A 57 15.91 11.15 -12.97
N LEU A 58 15.95 9.86 -13.36
CA LEU A 58 16.96 9.34 -14.28
C LEU A 58 16.82 9.90 -15.71
N SER A 59 15.61 10.33 -16.07
CA SER A 59 15.35 10.99 -17.34
C SER A 59 15.62 12.50 -17.30
N ASN A 60 16.02 13.05 -16.15
CA ASN A 60 16.35 14.47 -16.01
C ASN A 60 17.78 14.75 -16.48
N LYS A 61 18.05 15.96 -17.01
CA LYS A 61 19.39 16.34 -17.49
C LYS A 61 20.42 16.44 -16.35
N ASN A 62 19.96 16.78 -15.15
CA ASN A 62 20.81 16.98 -13.98
C ASN A 62 21.00 15.69 -13.15
N GLN A 63 20.68 14.52 -13.69
CA GLN A 63 20.90 13.26 -12.98
C GLN A 63 22.40 13.02 -12.76
N ARG A 64 22.76 12.57 -11.56
CA ARG A 64 24.14 12.25 -11.17
C ARG A 64 24.37 10.76 -10.84
N LEU A 65 23.33 9.93 -10.99
CA LEU A 65 23.36 8.50 -10.66
C LEU A 65 23.97 7.63 -11.76
N ILE A 66 23.68 7.93 -13.02
CA ILE A 66 24.09 7.14 -14.19
C ILE A 66 24.86 8.06 -15.16
N ALA A 67 25.92 7.54 -15.76
CA ALA A 67 26.78 8.28 -16.69
C ALA A 67 26.03 8.78 -17.94
N THR A 68 24.99 8.06 -18.38
CA THR A 68 24.19 8.37 -19.57
C THR A 68 22.74 8.68 -19.20
N LYS A 69 22.23 9.78 -19.75
CA LYS A 69 20.84 10.21 -19.61
C LYS A 69 19.86 9.14 -20.11
N LEU A 70 18.86 8.79 -19.31
CA LEU A 70 17.76 7.96 -19.80
C LEU A 70 16.93 8.74 -20.83
N VAL A 71 16.49 8.05 -21.89
CA VAL A 71 15.74 8.68 -22.99
C VAL A 71 14.50 9.37 -22.44
N ALA A 72 14.20 10.59 -22.89
CA ALA A 72 13.09 11.41 -22.38
C ALA A 72 11.72 10.71 -22.41
N LYS A 73 11.54 9.69 -23.27
CA LYS A 73 10.34 8.84 -23.31
C LYS A 73 10.05 8.15 -21.97
N TRP A 74 11.08 7.77 -21.22
CA TRP A 74 10.95 7.13 -19.91
C TRP A 74 10.45 8.09 -18.82
N ALA A 75 10.63 9.40 -19.00
CA ALA A 75 10.05 10.39 -18.09
C ALA A 75 8.52 10.33 -18.13
N TYR A 76 7.92 10.17 -19.31
CA TYR A 76 6.46 10.04 -19.43
C TYR A 76 5.96 8.77 -18.74
N SER A 77 6.68 7.65 -18.87
CA SER A 77 6.36 6.43 -18.13
C SER A 77 6.43 6.64 -16.62
N GLY A 78 7.45 7.37 -16.13
CA GLY A 78 7.60 7.72 -14.72
C GLY A 78 6.45 8.57 -14.19
N ILE A 79 6.03 9.60 -14.94
CA ILE A 79 4.89 10.45 -14.59
C ILE A 79 3.59 9.63 -14.58
N SER A 80 3.36 8.77 -15.58
CA SER A 80 2.20 7.88 -15.61
C SER A 80 2.14 6.96 -14.39
N LEU A 81 3.27 6.40 -13.97
CA LEU A 81 3.36 5.59 -12.74
C LEU A 81 3.01 6.39 -11.49
N MET A 82 3.45 7.65 -11.39
CA MET A 82 3.08 8.53 -10.26
C MET A 82 1.58 8.86 -10.24
N LEU A 83 0.95 9.05 -11.40
CA LEU A 83 -0.49 9.27 -11.51
C LEU A 83 -1.30 8.01 -11.12
N ILE A 84 -0.84 6.83 -11.53
CA ILE A 84 -1.47 5.56 -11.13
C ILE A 84 -1.35 5.39 -9.61
N SER A 85 -0.18 5.70 -9.03
CA SER A 85 -0.01 5.70 -7.57
C SER A 85 -1.00 6.66 -6.87
N PHE A 86 -1.18 7.88 -7.40
CA PHE A 86 -2.15 8.83 -6.85
C PHE A 86 -3.57 8.27 -6.86
N ALA A 87 -3.97 7.60 -7.94
CA ALA A 87 -5.28 6.95 -8.03
C ALA A 87 -5.45 5.85 -6.96
N LEU A 88 -4.39 5.10 -6.62
CA LEU A 88 -4.43 4.12 -5.53
C LEU A 88 -4.60 4.79 -4.16
N TRP A 89 -3.92 5.90 -3.91
CA TRP A 89 -4.10 6.66 -2.66
C TRP A 89 -5.53 7.19 -2.51
N LEU A 90 -6.16 7.63 -3.61
CA LEU A 90 -7.56 8.08 -3.61
C LEU A 90 -8.56 6.97 -3.30
N GLN A 91 -8.22 5.69 -3.56
CA GLN A 91 -9.06 4.55 -3.18
C GLN A 91 -8.97 4.22 -1.68
N LEU A 92 -7.85 4.57 -1.05
CA LEU A 92 -7.54 4.19 0.33
C LEU A 92 -7.91 5.27 1.36
N PHE A 93 -7.86 6.55 0.99
CA PHE A 93 -8.04 7.68 1.90
C PHE A 93 -8.97 8.74 1.34
N SER A 94 -9.41 9.66 2.20
CA SER A 94 -10.11 10.87 1.75
C SER A 94 -9.20 11.74 0.88
N GLY A 95 -9.79 12.52 -0.04
CA GLY A 95 -9.04 13.23 -1.08
C GLY A 95 -7.90 14.12 -0.55
N ALA A 96 -8.13 14.85 0.54
CA ALA A 96 -7.10 15.70 1.14
C ALA A 96 -5.93 14.89 1.74
N VAL A 97 -6.25 13.78 2.42
CA VAL A 97 -5.24 12.88 3.02
C VAL A 97 -4.44 12.16 1.94
N ALA A 98 -5.12 11.65 0.91
CA ALA A 98 -4.50 11.01 -0.24
C ALA A 98 -3.53 11.97 -0.96
N PHE A 99 -3.96 13.21 -1.22
CA PHE A 99 -3.12 14.23 -1.84
C PHE A 99 -1.87 14.55 -1.00
N PHE A 100 -2.05 14.75 0.31
CA PHE A 100 -0.93 15.02 1.21
C PHE A 100 0.07 13.86 1.23
N ILE A 101 -0.39 12.63 1.41
CA ILE A 101 0.48 11.44 1.44
C ILE A 101 1.21 11.28 0.10
N TRP A 102 0.51 11.45 -1.01
CA TRP A 102 1.11 11.33 -2.34
C TRP A 102 2.19 12.37 -2.59
N VAL A 103 1.93 13.65 -2.27
CA VAL A 103 2.94 14.72 -2.40
C VAL A 103 4.12 14.47 -1.47
N PHE A 104 3.86 14.11 -0.21
CA PHE A 104 4.89 13.85 0.79
C PHE A 104 5.80 12.69 0.38
N THR A 105 5.23 11.55 -0.03
CA THR A 105 5.99 10.38 -0.48
C THR A 105 6.76 10.66 -1.76
N SER A 106 6.17 11.42 -2.70
CA SER A 106 6.84 11.86 -3.92
C SER A 106 8.04 12.77 -3.63
N ALA A 107 7.88 13.74 -2.73
CA ALA A 107 8.95 14.65 -2.31
C ALA A 107 10.09 13.90 -1.60
N MET A 108 9.74 12.97 -0.70
CA MET A 108 10.72 12.10 -0.04
C MET A 108 11.50 11.27 -1.06
N ALA A 109 10.82 10.60 -1.99
CA ALA A 109 11.48 9.79 -3.01
C ALA A 109 12.44 10.65 -3.86
N LEU A 110 11.98 11.79 -4.37
CA LEU A 110 12.78 12.71 -5.18
C LEU A 110 13.94 13.36 -4.43
N THR A 111 13.91 13.40 -3.10
CA THR A 111 15.01 13.92 -2.27
C THR A 111 16.02 12.84 -1.90
N ILE A 112 15.54 11.63 -1.57
CA ILE A 112 16.41 10.51 -1.19
C ILE A 112 17.25 10.04 -2.38
N ILE A 113 16.66 9.98 -3.58
CA ILE A 113 17.36 9.54 -4.80
C ILE A 113 18.66 10.35 -5.06
N PRO A 114 18.66 11.70 -5.12
CA PRO A 114 19.89 12.47 -5.28
C PRO A 114 20.79 12.40 -4.04
N LEU A 115 20.26 12.25 -2.83
CA LEU A 115 21.07 12.11 -1.62
C LEU A 115 21.91 10.82 -1.63
N LEU A 116 21.31 9.70 -2.06
CA LEU A 116 22.02 8.43 -2.28
C LEU A 116 23.09 8.57 -3.37
N SER A 117 22.80 9.35 -4.43
CA SER A 117 23.78 9.67 -5.47
C SER A 117 25.00 10.41 -4.93
N LEU A 118 24.82 11.27 -3.93
CA LEU A 118 25.91 12.01 -3.30
C LEU A 118 26.72 11.13 -2.35
N LEU A 119 26.06 10.27 -1.55
CA LEU A 119 26.75 9.35 -0.63
C LEU A 119 27.72 8.41 -1.36
N LYS A 120 27.32 7.89 -2.53
CA LYS A 120 28.17 7.03 -3.37
C LYS A 120 29.54 7.66 -3.70
N ARG A 121 29.63 8.98 -3.74
CA ARG A 121 30.88 9.69 -4.02
C ARG A 121 31.85 9.68 -2.84
N THR A 122 31.34 9.71 -1.61
CA THR A 122 32.18 9.76 -0.40
C THR A 122 32.95 8.46 -0.19
N GLU A 123 32.41 7.32 -0.61
CA GLU A 123 33.11 6.02 -0.52
C GLU A 123 34.10 5.76 -1.66
N ALA A 124 34.03 6.54 -2.75
CA ALA A 124 34.89 6.38 -3.93
C ALA A 124 36.08 7.35 -3.96
N ASN A 125 36.27 8.16 -2.91
CA ASN A 125 37.32 9.16 -2.75
C ASN A 125 38.18 8.82 -1.53
#